data_AF-A0A2X4TH73-F1
#
_entry.id   AF-A0A2X4TH73-F1
#
_cell.length_a   1.000
_cell.length_b   1.000
_cell.length_c   1.000
_cell.angle_alpha   90.00
_cell.angle_beta   90.00
_cell.angle_gamma   90.00
#
_symmetry.space_group_name_H-M   'P 1'
#
loop_
_entity.id
_entity.type
_entity.pdbx_description
1 polymer ?
#
loop_
_entity_poly.entity_id
_entity_poly.type
_entity_poly.pdbx_seq_one_letter_code
_entity_poly.pdbx_strand_id
1 'polypeptide(L)'
;MFLEVTVTTDKIIQAENTFIRWLKTTEKGTVSLDNKKVTCWYCGGVWLHYTVNINVISLYLHSSGEDAFDSLADCTNEIAQLLYQNNPDVSIR
;
A
#
# COMPACT_ATOMS: atom_id res chain seq x y z
N MET A 1 -6.14 2.45 13.78
CA MET A 1 -4.70 2.08 13.84
C MET A 1 -4.02 2.57 12.57
N PHE A 2 -2.71 2.84 12.61
CA PHE A 2 -1.93 3.22 11.43
C PHE A 2 -0.68 2.35 11.28
N LEU A 3 -0.24 2.16 10.04
CA LEU A 3 1.00 1.48 9.69
C LEU A 3 1.68 2.22 8.54
N GLU A 4 2.98 2.40 8.69
CA GLU A 4 3.86 2.90 7.64
C GLU A 4 4.73 1.74 7.15
N VAL A 5 4.84 1.60 5.83
CA VAL A 5 5.65 0.57 5.21
C VAL A 5 6.52 1.20 4.12
N THR A 6 7.81 0.88 4.17
CA THR A 6 8.77 1.26 3.15
C THR A 6 9.22 0.04 2.37
N VAL A 7 8.98 0.04 1.08
CA VAL A 7 9.40 -1.01 0.16
C VAL A 7 10.56 -0.48 -0.66
N THR A 8 11.71 -1.14 -0.59
CA THR A 8 12.91 -0.76 -1.33
C THR A 8 13.28 -1.84 -2.33
N THR A 9 13.61 -1.43 -3.56
CA THR A 9 14.03 -2.35 -4.62
C THR A 9 14.74 -1.63 -5.77
N ASP A 10 15.73 -2.29 -6.36
CA ASP A 10 16.41 -1.82 -7.57
C ASP A 10 15.55 -1.95 -8.84
N LYS A 11 14.41 -2.67 -8.76
CA LYS A 11 13.46 -2.88 -9.85
C LYS A 11 12.17 -2.09 -9.63
N ILE A 12 12.30 -0.84 -9.19
CA ILE A 12 11.16 0.00 -8.75
C ILE A 12 10.03 0.11 -9.77
N ILE A 13 10.36 0.27 -11.06
CA ILE A 13 9.37 0.37 -12.14
C ILE A 13 8.55 -0.92 -12.26
N GLN A 14 9.17 -2.09 -12.10
CA GLN A 14 8.47 -3.38 -12.16
C GLN A 14 7.59 -3.57 -10.93
N ALA A 15 8.13 -3.29 -9.74
CA ALA A 15 7.40 -3.39 -8.49
C ALA A 15 6.19 -2.45 -8.46
N GLU A 16 6.36 -1.19 -8.86
CA GLU A 16 5.28 -0.20 -8.97
C GLU A 16 4.22 -0.63 -9.99
N ASN A 17 4.61 -1.12 -11.17
CA ASN A 17 3.64 -1.57 -12.18
C ASN A 17 2.80 -2.74 -11.68
N THR A 18 3.41 -3.71 -11.00
CA THR A 18 2.69 -4.83 -10.37
C THR A 18 1.74 -4.31 -9.29
N PHE A 19 2.22 -3.40 -8.45
CA PHE A 19 1.44 -2.81 -7.37
C PHE A 19 0.23 -2.02 -7.88
N ILE A 20 0.41 -1.13 -8.86
CA ILE A 20 -0.68 -0.35 -9.47
C ILE A 20 -1.71 -1.27 -10.16
N ARG A 21 -1.28 -2.36 -10.78
CA ARG A 21 -2.22 -3.33 -11.38
C ARG A 21 -3.10 -3.99 -10.32
N TRP A 22 -2.52 -4.38 -9.19
CA TRP A 22 -3.28 -4.90 -8.05
C TRP A 22 -4.23 -3.84 -7.49
N LEU A 23 -3.76 -2.61 -7.27
CA LEU A 23 -4.61 -1.51 -6.79
C LEU A 23 -5.81 -1.22 -7.69
N LYS A 24 -5.68 -1.39 -9.01
CA LYS A 24 -6.81 -1.23 -9.95
C LYS A 24 -7.91 -2.28 -9.77
N THR A 25 -7.64 -3.37 -9.07
CA THR A 25 -8.64 -4.39 -8.71
C THR A 25 -9.36 -4.07 -7.40
N THR A 26 -8.91 -3.04 -6.68
CA THR A 26 -9.45 -2.60 -5.39
C THR A 26 -10.29 -1.33 -5.55
N GLU A 27 -11.17 -1.05 -4.58
CA GLU A 27 -12.01 0.15 -4.62
C GLU A 27 -11.17 1.43 -4.50
N LYS A 28 -11.40 2.40 -5.39
CA LYS A 28 -10.66 3.66 -5.46
C LYS A 28 -11.51 4.80 -4.90
N GLY A 29 -10.95 5.53 -3.93
CA GLY A 29 -11.58 6.69 -3.32
C GLY A 29 -10.70 7.94 -3.37
N THR A 30 -11.30 9.08 -3.04
CA THR A 30 -10.57 10.32 -2.77
C THR A 30 -10.85 10.73 -1.34
N VAL A 31 -9.80 10.91 -0.55
CA VAL A 31 -9.90 11.42 0.82
C VAL A 31 -9.07 12.70 0.92
N SER A 32 -9.54 13.64 1.74
CA SER A 32 -8.77 14.82 2.11
C SER A 32 -7.93 14.46 3.33
N LEU A 33 -6.62 14.37 3.15
CA LEU A 33 -5.66 14.22 4.26
C LEU A 33 -4.85 15.51 4.34
N ASP A 34 -4.84 16.17 5.50
CA ASP A 34 -4.15 17.46 5.72
C ASP A 34 -4.43 18.53 4.66
N ASN A 35 -5.72 18.70 4.29
CA ASN A 35 -6.19 19.62 3.24
C ASN A 35 -5.63 19.36 1.83
N LYS A 36 -4.97 18.21 1.62
CA LYS A 36 -4.57 17.74 0.29
C LYS A 36 -5.52 16.64 -0.14
N LYS A 37 -6.06 16.74 -1.36
CA LYS A 37 -6.83 15.65 -1.96
C LYS A 37 -5.86 14.54 -2.35
N VAL A 38 -5.93 13.40 -1.66
CA VAL A 38 -5.11 12.23 -1.92
C VAL A 38 -6.00 11.14 -2.53
N THR A 39 -5.46 10.48 -3.56
CA THR A 39 -6.09 9.27 -4.09
C THR A 39 -5.71 8.11 -3.19
N CYS A 40 -6.70 7.41 -2.67
CA CYS A 40 -6.51 6.29 -1.77
C CYS A 40 -7.30 5.08 -2.29
N TRP A 41 -6.90 3.90 -1.83
CA TRP A 41 -7.59 2.64 -2.12
C TRP A 41 -8.18 2.08 -0.85
N TYR A 42 -9.41 1.58 -0.95
CA TYR A 42 -10.12 0.95 0.15
C TYR A 42 -10.01 -0.57 0.02
N CYS A 43 -9.20 -1.15 0.89
CA CYS A 43 -8.90 -2.59 0.94
C CYS A 43 -9.57 -3.17 2.18
N GLY A 44 -10.85 -3.56 2.09
CA GLY A 44 -11.52 -4.36 3.12
C GLY A 44 -11.54 -3.75 4.53
N GLY A 45 -11.68 -2.42 4.66
CA GLY A 45 -11.66 -1.71 5.95
C GLY A 45 -10.43 -0.82 6.17
N VAL A 46 -9.46 -0.88 5.25
CA VAL A 46 -8.20 -0.14 5.32
C VAL A 46 -8.12 0.88 4.19
N TRP A 47 -7.76 2.10 4.53
CA TRP A 47 -7.37 3.13 3.58
C TRP A 47 -5.88 3.07 3.35
N LEU A 48 -5.50 2.87 2.08
CA LEU A 48 -4.13 2.81 1.61
C LEU A 48 -3.78 4.06 0.82
N HIS A 49 -2.69 4.70 1.22
CA HIS A 49 -2.05 5.83 0.56
C HIS A 49 -0.68 5.37 0.09
N TYR A 50 -0.29 5.74 -1.13
CA TYR A 50 0.98 5.33 -1.70
C TYR A 50 1.69 6.50 -2.37
N THR A 51 3.01 6.52 -2.26
CA THR A 51 3.89 7.42 -2.99
C THR A 51 5.14 6.66 -3.47
N VAL A 52 5.75 7.13 -4.55
CA VAL A 52 6.92 6.49 -5.16
C VAL A 52 8.04 7.52 -5.34
N ASN A 53 9.26 7.12 -5.01
CA ASN A 53 10.49 7.87 -5.21
C ASN A 53 11.58 6.93 -5.78
N ILE A 54 12.80 7.42 -6.00
CA ILE A 54 13.93 6.63 -6.52
C ILE A 54 14.15 5.41 -5.63
N ASN A 55 13.82 4.23 -6.17
CA ASN A 55 13.95 2.91 -5.55
C ASN A 55 13.12 2.66 -4.29
N VAL A 56 12.15 3.53 -3.97
CA VAL A 56 11.33 3.43 -2.76
C VAL A 56 9.85 3.61 -3.06
N ILE A 57 9.02 2.66 -2.60
CA ILE A 57 7.57 2.83 -2.49
C ILE A 57 7.25 3.06 -1.01
N SER A 58 6.64 4.20 -0.68
CA SER A 58 6.18 4.49 0.67
C SER A 58 4.67 4.28 0.73
N LEU A 59 4.23 3.44 1.67
CA LEU A 59 2.84 3.12 1.91
C LEU A 59 2.44 3.62 3.29
N TYR A 60 1.28 4.25 3.35
CA TYR A 60 0.64 4.64 4.59
C TYR A 60 -0.75 3.99 4.62
N LEU A 61 -0.96 3.13 5.62
CA LEU A 61 -2.21 2.41 5.81
C LEU A 61 -2.86 2.87 7.10
N HIS A 62 -4.16 3.12 7.07
CA HIS A 62 -4.91 3.38 8.29
C HIS A 62 -6.30 2.79 8.22
N SER A 63 -6.80 2.40 9.37
CA SER A 63 -8.17 1.93 9.53
C SER A 63 -9.05 2.92 10.28
N SER A 64 -10.35 2.91 9.96
CA SER A 64 -11.34 3.84 10.54
C SER A 64 -12.14 3.26 11.73
N GLY A 65 -11.83 2.06 12.24
CA GLY A 65 -12.60 1.39 13.31
C GLY A 65 -11.76 0.48 14.21
N GLU A 66 -12.35 0.02 15.32
CA GLU A 66 -11.69 -0.86 16.32
C GLU A 66 -11.48 -2.31 15.81
N ASP A 67 -12.38 -2.85 14.97
CA ASP A 67 -12.27 -4.19 14.35
C ASP A 67 -11.26 -4.27 13.20
N ALA A 68 -10.45 -3.23 13.02
CA ALA A 68 -9.66 -3.07 11.81
C ALA A 68 -8.18 -3.38 11.97
N PHE A 69 -7.81 -4.12 13.04
CA PHE A 69 -6.48 -4.71 13.18
C PHE A 69 -6.32 -5.90 12.22
N ASP A 70 -7.32 -6.78 12.17
CA ASP A 70 -7.32 -7.95 11.28
C ASP A 70 -7.33 -7.51 9.81
N SER A 71 -8.18 -6.54 9.45
CA SER A 71 -8.18 -5.95 8.10
C SER A 71 -6.83 -5.32 7.73
N LEU A 72 -6.12 -4.69 8.67
CA LEU A 72 -4.80 -4.11 8.45
C LEU A 72 -3.74 -5.20 8.24
N ALA A 73 -3.75 -6.24 9.07
CA ALA A 73 -2.85 -7.37 8.96
C ALA A 73 -3.06 -8.14 7.65
N ASP A 74 -4.31 -8.41 7.27
CA ASP A 74 -4.63 -9.09 6.02
C ASP A 74 -4.21 -8.25 4.80
N CYS A 75 -4.55 -6.96 4.77
CA CYS A 75 -4.16 -6.08 3.68
C CYS A 75 -2.63 -5.98 3.54
N THR A 76 -1.90 -5.88 4.65
CA THR A 76 -0.44 -5.79 4.62
C THR A 76 0.22 -7.09 4.20
N ASN A 77 -0.34 -8.25 4.59
CA ASN A 77 0.09 -9.55 4.12
C ASN A 77 -0.13 -9.72 2.61
N GLU A 78 -1.27 -9.30 2.06
CA GLU A 78 -1.53 -9.34 0.61
C GLU A 78 -0.53 -8.47 -0.16
N ILE A 79 -0.27 -7.25 0.32
CA ILE A 79 0.71 -6.35 -0.29
C ILE A 79 2.12 -6.95 -0.23
N ALA A 80 2.52 -7.50 0.92
CA ALA A 80 3.83 -8.13 1.07
C ALA A 80 3.98 -9.32 0.13
N GLN A 81 2.97 -10.20 0.05
CA GLN A 81 2.97 -11.33 -0.89
C GLN A 81 3.07 -10.87 -2.34
N LEU A 82 2.27 -9.87 -2.74
CA LEU A 82 2.31 -9.31 -4.09
C LEU A 82 3.71 -8.79 -4.45
N LEU A 83 4.36 -8.08 -3.53
CA LEU A 83 5.66 -7.48 -3.77
C LEU A 83 6.79 -8.51 -3.76
N TYR A 84 6.80 -9.44 -2.80
CA TYR A 84 7.81 -10.50 -2.68
C TYR A 84 7.72 -11.55 -3.79
N GLN A 85 6.52 -12.04 -4.14
CA GLN A 85 6.35 -13.08 -5.17
C GLN A 85 6.84 -12.62 -6.54
N ASN A 86 6.77 -11.31 -6.81
CA ASN A 86 7.16 -10.75 -8.10
C ASN A 86 8.58 -10.16 -8.11
N ASN A 87 9.22 -10.02 -6.94
CA ASN A 87 10.53 -9.39 -6.81
C ASN A 87 11.30 -9.99 -5.59
N PRO A 88 12.18 -10.98 -5.79
CA PRO A 88 12.95 -11.58 -4.69
C PRO A 88 13.93 -10.61 -4.02
N ASP A 89 14.27 -9.50 -4.71
CA ASP A 89 15.22 -8.49 -4.24
C ASP A 89 14.54 -7.35 -3.44
N VAL A 90 13.23 -7.47 -3.12
CA VAL A 90 12.51 -6.46 -2.36
C VAL A 90 12.85 -6.56 -0.87
N SER A 91 13.16 -5.43 -0.24
CA SER A 91 13.22 -5.30 1.22
C SER A 91 12.05 -4.44 1.72
N ILE A 92 11.25 -5.01 2.63
CA ILE A 92 10.12 -4.33 3.29
C ILE A 92 10.54 -4.00 4.73
N ARG A 93 10.35 -2.74 5.14
CA ARG A 93 10.61 -2.23 6.49
C ARG A 93 9.44 -1.45 7.03
#